data_AF-A0A524LC32-F1
#
_entry.id   AF-A0A524LC32-F1
#
_cell.length_a   1.000
_cell.length_b   1.000
_cell.length_c   1.000
_cell.angle_alpha   90.00
_cell.angle_beta   90.00
_cell.angle_gamma   90.00
#
_symmetry.space_group_name_H-M   'P 1'
#
loop_
_entity.id
_entity.type
_entity.pdbx_description
1 polymer ?
#
loop_
_entity_poly.entity_id
_entity_poly.type
_entity_poly.pdbx_seq_one_letter_code
_entity_poly.pdbx_strand_id
1 'polypeptide(L)'
;MLSARAIYDEIRDNPDTYALFLSIAADGETQGGWENSRIAALTDDPVLASKIARHGTDEDKHGRLFQALLRKRGLSTVPVPEDANYTLQLERAGIGLSHERLRRDAPLSDEEILRYLVHSRVTEQRAAEEVAT
;
A
#
# COMPACT_ATOMS: atom_id res chain seq x y z
N MET A 1 -12.73 -6.57 23.55
CA MET A 1 -11.99 -5.89 22.47
C MET A 1 -10.54 -5.75 22.91
N LEU A 2 -9.58 -6.03 22.03
CA LEU A 2 -8.17 -5.75 22.28
C LEU A 2 -7.94 -4.23 22.17
N SER A 3 -7.07 -3.66 23.01
CA SER A 3 -6.67 -2.25 22.88
C SER A 3 -5.60 -2.08 21.80
N ALA A 4 -5.47 -0.87 21.23
CA ALA A 4 -4.41 -0.57 20.26
C ALA A 4 -3.01 -0.89 20.80
N ARG A 5 -2.77 -0.60 22.09
CA ARG A 5 -1.52 -0.98 22.79
C ARG A 5 -1.31 -2.49 22.82
N ALA A 6 -2.34 -3.27 23.16
CA ALA A 6 -2.22 -4.73 23.21
C ALA A 6 -1.93 -5.33 21.82
N ILE A 7 -2.53 -4.78 20.76
CA ILE A 7 -2.24 -5.17 19.38
C ILE A 7 -0.79 -4.81 19.00
N TYR A 8 -0.33 -3.62 19.35
CA TYR A 8 1.03 -3.19 19.09
C TYR A 8 2.07 -4.07 19.79
N ASP A 9 1.85 -4.38 21.08
CA ASP A 9 2.74 -5.26 21.83
C ASP A 9 2.74 -6.68 21.24
N GLU A 10 1.57 -7.21 20.85
CA GLU A 10 1.48 -8.50 20.15
C GLU A 10 2.30 -8.49 18.85
N ILE A 11 2.13 -7.48 17.98
CA ILE A 11 2.88 -7.36 16.72
C ILE A 11 4.38 -7.25 17.00
N ARG A 12 4.78 -6.53 18.04
CA ARG A 12 6.19 -6.26 18.34
C ARG A 12 6.91 -7.46 18.94
N ASP A 13 6.25 -8.20 19.81
CA ASP A 13 6.85 -9.24 20.66
C ASP A 13 6.64 -10.67 20.14
N ASN A 14 5.63 -10.92 19.29
CA ASN A 14 5.42 -12.22 18.66
C ASN A 14 6.04 -12.26 17.25
N PRO A 15 6.99 -13.18 16.97
CA PRO A 15 7.63 -13.28 15.66
C PRO A 15 6.68 -13.52 14.49
N ASP A 16 5.61 -14.29 14.70
CA ASP A 16 4.68 -14.66 13.63
C ASP A 16 3.81 -13.47 13.22
N THR A 17 3.30 -12.71 14.20
CA THR A 17 2.52 -11.50 13.94
C THR A 17 3.41 -10.37 13.41
N TYR A 18 4.65 -10.25 13.89
CA TYR A 18 5.65 -9.34 13.32
C TYR A 18 5.93 -9.67 11.85
N ALA A 19 6.10 -10.96 11.54
CA ALA A 19 6.35 -11.42 10.18
C ALA A 19 5.17 -11.11 9.26
N LEU A 20 3.95 -11.41 9.71
CA LEU A 20 2.73 -11.15 8.97
C LEU A 20 2.51 -9.65 8.75
N PHE A 21 2.62 -8.83 9.79
CA PHE A 21 2.43 -7.38 9.70
C PHE A 21 3.39 -6.74 8.69
N LEU A 22 4.68 -7.07 8.75
CA LEU A 22 5.66 -6.54 7.80
C LEU A 22 5.50 -7.10 6.39
N SER A 23 4.96 -8.31 6.23
CA SER A 23 4.66 -8.86 4.90
C SER A 23 3.48 -8.13 4.27
N ILE A 24 2.42 -7.85 5.04
CA ILE A 24 1.29 -7.01 4.60
C ILE A 24 1.78 -5.62 4.20
N ALA A 25 2.62 -4.99 5.03
CA ALA A 25 3.15 -3.67 4.75
C ALA A 25 4.05 -3.67 3.50
N ALA A 26 4.95 -4.66 3.36
CA ALA A 26 5.83 -4.75 2.21
C ALA A 26 5.07 -5.00 0.88
N ASP A 27 4.08 -5.87 0.90
CA ASP A 27 3.25 -6.14 -0.27
C ASP A 27 2.42 -4.91 -0.67
N GLY A 28 1.84 -4.22 0.32
CA GLY A 28 1.09 -2.98 0.09
C GLY A 28 1.93 -1.88 -0.56
N GLU A 29 3.15 -1.63 -0.05
CA GLU A 29 4.05 -0.62 -0.63
C GLU A 29 4.56 -1.03 -2.02
N THR A 30 4.82 -2.31 -2.25
CA THR A 30 5.24 -2.80 -3.58
C THR A 30 4.10 -2.67 -4.59
N GLN A 31 2.87 -2.93 -4.17
CA GLN A 31 1.68 -2.71 -5.00
C GLN A 31 1.50 -1.23 -5.32
N GLY A 32 1.56 -0.35 -4.32
CA GLY A 32 1.50 1.10 -4.50
C GLY A 32 2.54 1.58 -5.51
N GLY A 33 3.80 1.12 -5.37
CA GLY A 33 4.88 1.48 -6.28
C GLY A 33 4.57 1.14 -7.74
N TRP A 34 3.98 -0.05 -7.97
CA TRP A 34 3.50 -0.46 -9.29
C TRP A 34 2.33 0.39 -9.79
N GLU A 35 1.34 0.66 -8.93
CA GLU A 35 0.15 1.46 -9.27
C GLU A 35 0.56 2.88 -9.68
N ASN A 36 1.34 3.56 -8.85
CA ASN A 36 1.85 4.89 -9.11
C ASN A 36 2.71 4.93 -10.38
N SER A 37 3.57 3.93 -10.60
CA SER A 37 4.35 3.83 -11.84
C SER A 37 3.46 3.72 -13.09
N ARG A 38 2.36 2.96 -13.00
CA ARG A 38 1.38 2.86 -14.10
C ARG A 38 0.62 4.15 -14.30
N ILE A 39 0.15 4.79 -13.24
CA ILE A 39 -0.58 6.06 -13.36
C ILE A 39 0.31 7.15 -13.96
N ALA A 40 1.57 7.22 -13.54
CA ALA A 40 2.54 8.16 -14.09
C ALA A 40 2.79 7.94 -15.59
N ALA A 41 2.73 6.69 -16.07
CA ALA A 41 2.88 6.35 -17.48
C ALA A 41 1.61 6.59 -18.31
N LEU A 42 0.43 6.63 -17.68
CA LEU A 42 -0.86 6.71 -18.35
C LEU A 42 -1.53 8.08 -18.26
N THR A 43 -0.98 9.03 -17.49
CA THR A 43 -1.49 10.40 -17.43
C THR A 43 -0.91 11.25 -18.57
N ASP A 44 -1.74 12.15 -19.13
CA ASP A 44 -1.31 13.13 -20.12
C ASP A 44 -0.75 14.42 -19.47
N ASP A 45 -0.83 14.57 -18.14
CA ASP A 45 -0.26 15.70 -17.40
C ASP A 45 1.20 15.44 -17.01
N PRO A 46 2.19 16.13 -17.62
CA PRO A 46 3.61 15.89 -17.36
C PRO A 46 4.06 16.36 -15.98
N VAL A 47 3.38 17.33 -15.36
CA VAL A 47 3.68 17.79 -14.00
C VAL A 47 3.21 16.75 -13.00
N LEU A 48 2.02 16.21 -13.20
CA LEU A 48 1.47 15.17 -12.35
C LEU A 48 2.25 13.87 -12.49
N ALA A 49 2.59 13.46 -13.71
CA ALA A 49 3.40 12.28 -14.01
C ALA A 49 4.68 12.23 -13.16
N SER A 50 5.44 13.33 -13.13
CA SER A 50 6.70 13.40 -12.36
C SER A 50 6.49 13.26 -10.85
N LYS A 51 5.41 13.82 -10.31
CA LYS A 51 5.10 13.73 -8.87
C LYS A 51 4.67 12.32 -8.48
N ILE A 52 3.80 11.70 -9.28
CA ILE A 52 3.32 10.33 -9.06
C ILE A 52 4.49 9.34 -9.18
N ALA A 53 5.35 9.48 -10.19
CA ALA A 53 6.53 8.62 -10.34
C ALA A 53 7.49 8.71 -9.15
N ARG A 54 7.69 9.92 -8.60
CA ARG A 54 8.48 10.10 -7.38
C ARG A 54 7.85 9.36 -6.20
N HIS A 55 6.54 9.50 -6.03
CA HIS A 55 5.82 8.81 -4.96
C HIS A 55 5.94 7.29 -5.06
N GLY A 56 5.77 6.71 -6.25
CA GLY A 56 5.98 5.27 -6.46
C GLY A 56 7.41 4.81 -6.13
N THR A 57 8.42 5.66 -6.37
CA THR A 57 9.81 5.37 -5.96
C THR A 57 9.97 5.34 -4.44
N ASP A 58 9.23 6.19 -3.72
CA ASP A 58 9.24 6.22 -2.26
C ASP A 58 8.56 4.98 -1.66
N GLU A 59 7.45 4.53 -2.25
CA GLU A 59 6.76 3.28 -1.85
C GLU A 59 7.65 2.06 -2.09
N ASP A 60 8.28 1.95 -3.27
CA ASP A 60 9.25 0.90 -3.56
C ASP A 60 10.38 0.84 -2.51
N LYS A 61 10.82 2.02 -2.03
CA LYS A 61 11.80 2.12 -0.96
C LYS A 61 11.23 1.65 0.37
N HIS A 62 10.00 2.00 0.73
CA HIS A 62 9.34 1.52 1.95
C HIS A 62 9.19 0.00 1.96
N GLY A 63 8.76 -0.60 0.84
CA GLY A 63 8.68 -2.06 0.70
C GLY A 63 10.02 -2.75 1.00
N ARG A 64 11.12 -2.20 0.46
CA ARG A 64 12.48 -2.70 0.77
C ARG A 64 12.87 -2.53 2.24
N LEU A 65 12.44 -1.46 2.89
CA LEU A 65 12.70 -1.22 4.32
C LEU A 65 11.95 -2.22 5.20
N PHE A 66 10.69 -2.51 4.92
CA PHE A 66 9.93 -3.53 5.66
C PHE A 66 10.54 -4.92 5.52
N GLN A 67 10.95 -5.31 4.31
CA GLN A 67 11.68 -6.57 4.12
C GLN A 67 13.03 -6.57 4.86
N ALA A 68 13.73 -5.42 4.95
CA ALA A 68 14.98 -5.32 5.71
C ALA A 68 14.76 -5.49 7.22
N LEU A 69 13.64 -5.01 7.75
CA LEU A 69 13.27 -5.18 9.16
C LEU A 69 13.03 -6.65 9.52
N LEU A 70 12.39 -7.42 8.64
CA LEU A 70 12.26 -8.89 8.77
C LEU A 70 13.63 -9.55 8.85
N ARG A 71 14.49 -9.29 7.87
CA ARG A 71 15.85 -9.87 7.81
C ARG A 71 16.68 -9.54 9.05
N LYS A 72 16.55 -8.32 9.58
CA LYS A 72 17.24 -7.90 10.81
C LYS A 72 16.86 -8.74 12.03
N ARG A 73 15.66 -9.34 12.05
CA ARG A 73 15.20 -10.26 13.09
C ARG A 73 15.39 -11.75 12.73
N GLY A 74 16.05 -12.06 11.60
CA GLY A 74 16.20 -13.44 11.12
C GLY A 74 14.90 -14.04 10.57
N LEU A 75 13.93 -13.21 10.21
CA LEU A 75 12.63 -13.63 9.66
C LEU A 75 12.60 -13.46 8.14
N SER A 76 11.73 -14.24 7.48
CA SER A 76 11.39 -14.11 6.06
C SER A 76 10.00 -13.49 5.89
N THR A 77 9.68 -13.05 4.68
CA THR A 77 8.29 -12.75 4.32
C THR A 77 7.44 -14.01 4.44
N VAL A 78 6.17 -13.82 4.76
CA VAL A 78 5.17 -14.89 4.84
C VAL A 78 4.03 -14.58 3.87
N PRO A 79 3.30 -15.59 3.38
CA PRO A 79 2.11 -15.36 2.56
C PRO A 79 1.09 -14.50 3.30
N VAL A 80 0.63 -13.43 2.65
CA VAL A 80 -0.43 -12.59 3.19
C VAL A 80 -1.80 -13.25 2.94
N PRO A 81 -2.58 -13.56 3.99
CA PRO A 81 -3.95 -14.05 3.84
C PRO A 81 -4.82 -13.07 3.04
N GLU A 82 -5.73 -13.59 2.20
CA GLU A 82 -6.59 -12.75 1.37
C GLU A 82 -7.48 -11.79 2.19
N ASP A 83 -7.93 -12.21 3.38
CA ASP A 83 -8.74 -11.41 4.28
C ASP A 83 -7.94 -10.30 5.00
N ALA A 84 -6.61 -10.44 5.08
CA ALA A 84 -5.70 -9.42 5.56
C ALA A 84 -5.22 -8.46 4.43
N ASN A 85 -5.40 -8.84 3.16
CA ASN A 85 -5.07 -8.01 2.01
C ASN A 85 -6.19 -6.98 1.76
N TYR A 86 -6.20 -5.91 2.56
CA TYR A 86 -7.26 -4.91 2.50
C TYR A 86 -7.35 -4.18 1.15
N THR A 87 -6.24 -4.00 0.42
CA THR A 87 -6.25 -3.33 -0.90
C THR A 87 -7.00 -4.17 -1.93
N LEU A 88 -6.78 -5.49 -1.95
CA LEU A 88 -7.53 -6.42 -2.78
C LEU A 88 -9.02 -6.44 -2.40
N GLN A 89 -9.33 -6.37 -1.11
CA GLN A 89 -10.72 -6.35 -0.63
C GLN A 89 -11.44 -5.06 -1.04
N LEU A 90 -10.75 -3.91 -1.02
CA LEU A 90 -11.29 -2.63 -1.49
C LEU A 90 -11.53 -2.66 -3.01
N GLU A 91 -10.61 -3.21 -3.79
CA GLU A 91 -10.82 -3.39 -5.23
C GLU A 91 -12.01 -4.31 -5.53
N ARG A 92 -12.13 -5.45 -4.82
CA ARG A 92 -13.28 -6.37 -4.93
C ARG A 92 -14.62 -5.68 -4.60
N ALA A 93 -14.59 -4.68 -3.72
CA ALA A 93 -15.74 -3.83 -3.39
C ALA A 93 -15.99 -2.70 -4.41
N GLY A 94 -15.17 -2.58 -5.46
CA GLY A 94 -15.27 -1.54 -6.49
C GLY A 94 -14.75 -0.17 -6.04
N ILE A 95 -13.90 -0.13 -5.00
CA ILE A 95 -13.31 1.09 -4.47
C ILE A 95 -11.93 1.32 -5.09
N GLY A 96 -11.65 2.56 -5.49
CA GLY A 96 -10.37 2.94 -6.10
C GLY A 96 -10.32 2.69 -7.61
N LEU A 97 -9.10 2.53 -8.13
CA LEU A 97 -8.83 2.26 -9.54
C LEU A 97 -8.33 0.82 -9.68
N SER A 98 -9.06 -0.02 -10.40
CA SER A 98 -8.73 -1.45 -10.51
C SER A 98 -7.37 -1.72 -11.16
N HIS A 99 -6.70 -2.79 -10.73
CA HIS A 99 -5.48 -3.29 -11.36
C HIS A 99 -5.73 -3.69 -12.82
N GLU A 100 -6.91 -4.24 -13.13
CA GLU A 100 -7.29 -4.53 -14.51
C GLU A 100 -7.24 -3.28 -15.38
N ARG A 101 -7.75 -2.16 -14.89
CA ARG A 101 -7.69 -0.87 -15.60
C ARG A 101 -6.26 -0.37 -15.76
N LEU A 102 -5.43 -0.47 -14.71
CA LEU A 102 -4.05 -0.02 -14.74
C LEU A 102 -3.16 -0.85 -15.67
N ARG A 103 -3.47 -2.14 -15.89
CA ARG A 103 -2.74 -2.99 -16.85
C ARG A 103 -3.00 -2.62 -18.31
N ARG A 104 -4.08 -1.89 -18.63
CA ARG A 104 -4.38 -1.46 -20.00
C ARG A 104 -3.48 -0.28 -20.38
N ASP A 105 -2.85 -0.35 -21.54
CA ASP A 105 -2.05 0.74 -22.12
C ASP A 105 -2.94 1.77 -22.82
N ALA A 106 -3.85 2.38 -22.05
CA ALA A 106 -4.75 3.43 -22.51
C ALA A 106 -4.74 4.60 -21.52
N PRO A 107 -4.68 5.86 -22.00
CA PRO A 107 -4.61 7.04 -21.14
C PRO A 107 -5.68 7.04 -20.05
N LEU A 108 -5.32 7.49 -18.86
CA LEU A 108 -6.24 7.68 -17.75
C LEU A 108 -6.92 9.05 -17.86
N SER A 109 -8.21 9.09 -17.58
CA SER A 109 -8.92 10.35 -17.38
C SER A 109 -8.61 10.97 -16.02
N ASP A 110 -8.79 12.30 -15.91
CA ASP A 110 -8.67 13.01 -14.63
C ASP A 110 -9.57 12.40 -13.54
N GLU A 111 -10.77 11.95 -13.89
CA GLU A 111 -11.70 11.30 -12.95
C GLU A 111 -11.13 9.99 -12.39
N GLU A 112 -10.49 9.17 -13.24
CA GLU A 112 -9.86 7.93 -12.81
C GLU A 112 -8.67 8.19 -11.88
N ILE A 113 -7.88 9.22 -12.17
CA ILE A 113 -6.75 9.64 -11.32
C ILE A 113 -7.26 10.19 -9.99
N LEU A 114 -8.30 11.03 -9.99
CA LEU A 114 -8.91 11.55 -8.77
C LEU A 114 -9.49 10.42 -7.91
N ARG A 115 -10.13 9.42 -8.52
CA ARG A 115 -10.66 8.26 -7.81
C ARG A 115 -9.56 7.48 -7.07
N TYR A 116 -8.40 7.33 -7.71
CA TYR A 116 -7.23 6.72 -7.09
C TYR A 116 -6.73 7.56 -5.89
N LEU A 117 -6.53 8.86 -6.08
CA LEU A 117 -5.99 9.75 -5.04
C LEU A 117 -6.93 9.90 -3.83
N VAL A 118 -8.25 9.99 -4.06
CA VAL A 118 -9.23 10.07 -2.97
C VAL A 118 -9.24 8.79 -2.14
N HIS A 119 -9.14 7.63 -2.79
CA HIS A 119 -9.02 6.36 -2.11
C HIS A 119 -7.77 6.28 -1.22
N SER A 120 -6.58 6.53 -1.79
CA SER A 120 -5.30 6.53 -1.06
C SER A 120 -5.31 7.54 0.11
N ARG A 121 -5.85 8.74 -0.11
CA ARG A 121 -5.91 9.75 0.94
C ARG A 121 -6.76 9.32 2.14
N VAL A 122 -7.91 8.70 1.90
CA VAL A 122 -8.81 8.27 3.00
C VAL A 122 -8.15 7.17 3.83
N THR A 123 -7.47 6.21 3.19
CA THR A 123 -6.77 5.13 3.91
C THR A 123 -5.61 5.66 4.73
N GLU A 124 -4.79 6.55 4.16
CA GLU A 124 -3.65 7.15 4.85
C GLU A 124 -4.08 8.09 5.99
N GLN A 125 -5.12 8.90 5.77
CA GLN A 125 -5.62 9.80 6.80
C GLN A 125 -6.18 9.02 7.99
N ARG A 126 -6.95 7.95 7.74
CA ARG A 126 -7.45 7.09 8.82
C ARG A 126 -6.32 6.45 9.61
N ALA A 127 -5.30 5.93 8.92
CA ALA A 127 -4.13 5.38 9.60
C ALA A 127 -3.42 6.43 10.47
N ALA A 128 -3.24 7.65 9.96
CA ALA A 128 -2.60 8.74 10.71
C ALA A 128 -3.42 9.18 11.94
N GLU A 129 -4.74 9.27 11.81
CA GLU A 129 -5.65 9.59 12.92
C GLU A 129 -5.57 8.54 14.03
N GLU A 130 -5.53 7.26 13.69
CA GLU A 130 -5.49 6.16 14.67
C GLU A 130 -4.16 6.05 15.42
N VAL A 131 -3.06 6.48 14.79
CA VAL A 131 -1.73 6.53 15.44
C VAL A 131 -1.58 7.76 16.34
N ALA A 132 -2.34 8.83 16.08
CA ALA A 132 -2.29 10.06 16.86
C ALA A 132 -3.04 9.97 18.21
N THR A 133 -3.86 8.93 18.41
CA THR A 133 -4.62 8.65 19.65
C THR A 133 -3.90 7.70 20.59
#